data_AF-A0A4Z0GM09-F1
#
_entry.id   AF-A0A4Z0GM09-F1
#
_cell.length_a   1.000
_cell.length_b   1.000
_cell.length_c   1.000
_cell.angle_alpha   90.00
_cell.angle_beta   90.00
_cell.angle_gamma   90.00
#
_symmetry.space_group_name_H-M   'P 1'
#
loop_
_entity.id
_entity.type
_entity.pdbx_description
1 polymer ?
#
loop_
_entity_poly.entity_id
_entity_poly.type
_entity_poly.pdbx_seq_one_letter_code
_entity_poly.pdbx_strand_id
1 'polypeptide(L)'
;MSSRKLLVATVLAVTAFGLVGCESNDDSSGSGGSSDKGAASGQTKPAADGSSSNASDGGPDAGCETPKLEPGHKIVQPVEHPKQDTMQAKDTKFVCDPNDGHYEGVGSPKFYMFSHGDVKANVVSNGPGHKSVVVGELWNHISDCLEGGTNVKPPMSCSANGVYDIKLNGDNEITEITEVWHP
;
A
#
# COMPACT_ATOMS: atom_id res chain seq x y z
N MET A 1 -37.17 -27.92 17.20
CA MET A 1 -37.50 -28.49 15.87
C MET A 1 -36.95 -27.52 14.83
N SER A 2 -35.78 -27.81 14.26
CA SER A 2 -35.61 -28.27 12.85
C SER A 2 -36.13 -27.22 11.84
N SER A 3 -35.34 -26.68 10.91
CA SER A 3 -34.47 -27.41 9.99
C SER A 3 -33.41 -26.51 9.34
N ARG A 4 -32.19 -27.02 9.25
CA ARG A 4 -31.10 -26.49 8.43
C ARG A 4 -31.28 -26.97 6.99
N LYS A 5 -31.00 -26.13 5.99
CA LYS A 5 -30.83 -26.57 4.60
C LYS A 5 -29.49 -26.06 4.07
N LEU A 6 -28.54 -26.97 4.01
CA LEU A 6 -27.29 -26.87 3.25
C LEU A 6 -27.59 -27.19 1.78
N LEU A 7 -27.11 -26.38 0.86
CA LEU A 7 -26.95 -26.77 -0.54
C LEU A 7 -25.49 -26.55 -0.93
N VAL A 8 -24.83 -27.66 -1.20
CA VAL A 8 -23.49 -27.80 -1.75
C VAL A 8 -23.64 -27.88 -3.27
N ALA A 9 -22.85 -27.11 -4.01
CA ALA A 9 -22.66 -27.32 -5.45
C ALA A 9 -21.16 -27.20 -5.77
N THR A 10 -20.59 -28.32 -6.19
CA THR A 10 -19.21 -28.48 -6.63
C THR A 10 -19.23 -28.62 -8.15
N VAL A 11 -18.42 -27.83 -8.87
CA VAL A 11 -18.06 -28.14 -10.27
C VAL A 11 -16.58 -27.85 -10.47
N LEU A 12 -15.85 -28.91 -10.84
CA LEU A 12 -14.47 -28.94 -11.31
C LEU A 12 -14.39 -28.49 -12.78
N ALA A 13 -13.36 -27.74 -13.15
CA ALA A 13 -12.83 -27.72 -14.50
C ALA A 13 -11.31 -27.51 -14.48
N VAL A 14 -10.59 -28.59 -14.77
CA VAL A 14 -9.14 -28.62 -15.03
C VAL A 14 -8.93 -28.26 -16.50
N THR A 15 -8.05 -27.30 -16.78
CA THR A 15 -7.43 -27.18 -18.10
C THR A 15 -5.92 -27.06 -17.94
N ALA A 16 -5.22 -28.10 -18.37
CA ALA A 16 -3.78 -28.11 -18.56
C ALA A 16 -3.50 -27.79 -20.02
N PHE A 17 -2.76 -26.71 -20.27
CA PHE A 17 -2.11 -26.46 -21.55
C PHE A 17 -0.61 -26.37 -21.28
N GLY A 18 0.13 -27.41 -21.69
CA GLY A 18 1.55 -27.29 -21.96
C GLY A 18 1.75 -26.87 -23.42
N LEU A 19 2.85 -26.17 -23.70
CA LEU A 19 3.49 -26.19 -25.02
C LEU A 19 4.91 -25.59 -24.96
N VAL A 20 5.83 -26.38 -25.51
CA VAL A 20 7.15 -26.14 -26.15
C VAL A 20 8.28 -25.40 -25.40
N GLY A 21 9.41 -26.11 -25.33
CA GLY A 21 10.70 -25.57 -24.91
C GLY A 21 11.47 -24.90 -26.04
N CYS A 22 12.42 -24.06 -25.63
CA CYS A 22 13.58 -23.69 -26.42
C CYS A 22 14.80 -24.24 -25.69
N GLU A 23 15.31 -25.34 -26.23
CA GLU A 23 16.65 -25.87 -26.01
C GLU A 23 17.66 -24.90 -26.63
N SER A 24 18.72 -24.55 -25.91
CA SER A 24 19.94 -23.98 -26.49
C SER A 24 21.11 -24.57 -25.71
N ASN A 25 21.82 -25.46 -26.40
CA ASN A 25 23.03 -26.14 -25.98
C ASN A 25 24.27 -25.25 -26.13
N ASP A 26 25.19 -25.41 -25.16
CA ASP A 26 26.67 -25.34 -25.21
C ASP A 26 27.31 -24.01 -25.69
N ASP A 27 28.44 -23.50 -25.20
CA ASP A 27 29.60 -24.01 -24.47
C ASP A 27 30.25 -22.84 -23.70
N SER A 28 30.82 -23.10 -22.51
CA SER A 28 32.15 -22.56 -22.16
C SER A 28 32.66 -23.22 -20.88
N SER A 29 33.63 -24.09 -21.11
CA SER A 29 34.48 -24.73 -20.12
C SER A 29 35.44 -23.71 -19.50
N GLY A 30 35.46 -23.67 -18.16
CA GLY A 30 36.46 -22.94 -17.37
C GLY A 30 36.71 -23.67 -16.06
N SER A 31 37.71 -24.56 -16.06
CA SER A 31 38.22 -25.21 -14.85
C SER A 31 39.08 -24.26 -14.01
N GLY A 32 38.91 -24.36 -12.69
CA GLY A 32 39.78 -23.83 -11.64
C GLY A 32 38.92 -23.54 -10.42
N GLY A 33 38.87 -24.34 -9.35
CA GLY A 33 39.97 -25.02 -8.69
C GLY A 33 40.25 -24.30 -7.38
N SER A 34 39.60 -24.72 -6.28
CA SER A 34 40.15 -24.85 -4.93
C SER A 34 39.04 -24.91 -3.89
N SER A 35 39.11 -25.94 -3.06
CA SER A 35 38.33 -26.14 -1.85
C SER A 35 38.81 -25.18 -0.76
N ASP A 36 37.89 -24.62 0.02
CA ASP A 36 38.16 -24.34 1.43
C ASP A 36 36.92 -24.48 2.29
N LYS A 37 37.12 -25.18 3.42
CA LYS A 37 36.19 -25.35 4.53
C LYS A 37 36.22 -24.09 5.40
N GLY A 38 35.06 -23.60 5.81
CA GLY A 38 34.95 -22.60 6.86
C GLY A 38 33.53 -22.52 7.41
N ALA A 39 33.34 -22.99 8.64
CA ALA A 39 32.10 -22.88 9.41
C ALA A 39 31.99 -21.48 10.03
N ALA A 40 30.77 -20.93 10.15
CA ALA A 40 30.20 -20.37 11.39
C ALA A 40 29.01 -19.40 11.13
N SER A 41 27.93 -19.67 11.86
CA SER A 41 27.03 -18.76 12.59
C SER A 41 26.94 -17.29 12.17
N GLY A 42 25.71 -16.82 11.90
CA GLY A 42 25.43 -15.39 11.82
C GLY A 42 24.02 -15.05 11.32
N GLN A 43 23.01 -15.31 12.15
CA GLN A 43 21.66 -14.78 11.99
C GLN A 43 21.71 -13.25 11.93
N THR A 44 21.53 -12.67 10.75
CA THR A 44 21.41 -11.22 10.57
C THR A 44 20.00 -10.86 10.11
N LYS A 45 19.29 -10.28 11.08
CA LYS A 45 18.02 -9.56 10.99
C LYS A 45 18.05 -8.55 9.82
N PRO A 46 17.04 -8.48 8.95
CA PRO A 46 16.89 -7.36 8.04
C PRO A 46 16.69 -6.08 8.86
N ALA A 47 17.60 -5.12 8.69
CA ALA A 47 17.44 -3.78 9.22
C ALA A 47 16.25 -3.12 8.52
N ALA A 48 15.34 -2.56 9.31
CA ALA A 48 14.32 -1.66 8.81
C ALA A 48 15.02 -0.43 8.21
N ASP A 49 14.95 -0.30 6.90
CA ASP A 49 15.39 0.87 6.17
C ASP A 49 14.36 1.99 6.42
N GLY A 50 14.56 2.69 7.54
CA GLY A 50 13.89 3.94 7.84
C GLY A 50 14.38 5.00 6.88
N SER A 51 13.76 5.06 5.70
CA SER A 51 13.98 6.13 4.72
C SER A 51 13.42 7.45 5.27
N SER A 52 14.21 8.08 6.15
CA SER A 52 14.10 9.50 6.47
C SER A 52 14.64 10.27 5.27
N SER A 53 13.78 10.52 4.28
CA SER A 53 14.11 11.40 3.18
C SER A 53 14.10 12.84 3.68
N ASN A 54 15.29 13.33 4.03
CA ASN A 54 15.54 14.72 4.35
C ASN A 54 15.09 15.63 3.19
N ALA A 55 14.51 16.76 3.61
CA ALA A 55 13.98 17.84 2.79
C ALA A 55 14.96 18.33 1.70
N SER A 56 14.39 18.70 0.55
CA SER A 56 15.08 19.57 -0.41
C SER A 56 14.97 21.02 0.05
N ASP A 57 16.12 21.69 0.10
CA ASP A 57 16.31 23.13 0.30
C ASP A 57 15.44 23.96 -0.65
N GLY A 58 14.33 24.48 -0.12
CA GLY A 58 13.64 25.67 -0.61
C GLY A 58 13.66 26.68 0.54
N GLY A 59 13.92 27.95 0.24
CA GLY A 59 14.02 29.01 1.26
C GLY A 59 12.79 29.11 2.15
N PRO A 60 12.85 29.88 3.25
CA PRO A 60 11.77 29.96 4.23
C PRO A 60 10.55 30.68 3.63
N ASP A 61 9.70 29.96 2.92
CA ASP A 61 8.31 30.35 2.70
C ASP A 61 7.62 30.22 4.06
N ALA A 62 7.51 31.36 4.75
CA ALA A 62 6.91 31.49 6.07
C ALA A 62 5.42 31.13 6.00
N GLY A 63 5.10 29.84 6.02
CA GLY A 63 3.72 29.36 5.99
C GLY A 63 3.55 27.87 5.73
N CYS A 64 4.52 27.20 5.08
CA CYS A 64 4.41 25.79 4.76
C CYS A 64 5.35 24.93 5.62
N GLU A 65 4.79 24.31 6.66
CA GLU A 65 5.50 23.32 7.49
C GLU A 65 5.02 21.93 7.13
N THR A 66 5.94 20.98 6.98
CA THR A 66 5.57 19.58 6.74
C THR A 66 4.82 19.04 7.97
N PRO A 67 3.59 18.52 7.81
CA PRO A 67 2.85 17.96 8.93
C PRO A 67 3.64 16.85 9.61
N LYS A 68 3.77 16.94 10.93
CA LYS A 68 4.42 15.90 11.72
C LYS A 68 3.49 14.70 11.85
N LEU A 69 3.88 13.57 11.28
CA LEU A 69 3.17 12.30 11.44
C LEU A 69 3.46 11.66 12.81
N GLU A 70 2.49 10.92 13.32
CA GLU A 70 2.66 10.10 14.52
C GLU A 70 3.62 8.92 14.26
N PRO A 71 4.27 8.35 15.29
CA PRO A 71 5.14 7.19 15.10
C PRO A 71 4.40 6.01 14.46
N GLY A 72 5.01 5.42 13.43
CA GLY A 72 4.43 4.30 12.68
C GLY A 72 3.43 4.72 11.60
N HIS A 73 3.14 6.01 11.47
CA HIS A 73 2.30 6.57 10.43
C HIS A 73 3.11 6.93 9.18
N LYS A 74 2.45 6.89 8.03
CA LYS A 74 3.02 7.24 6.73
C LYS A 74 1.90 7.66 5.79
N ILE A 75 2.15 8.70 4.99
CA ILE A 75 1.26 9.04 3.89
C ILE A 75 1.62 8.25 2.63
N VAL A 76 0.62 7.64 2.00
CA VAL A 76 0.74 6.88 0.76
C VAL A 76 -0.32 7.31 -0.25
N GLN A 77 -0.03 7.15 -1.53
CA GLN A 77 -0.96 7.42 -2.63
C GLN A 77 -1.28 6.13 -3.37
N PRO A 78 -2.49 5.57 -3.25
CA PRO A 78 -2.93 4.42 -4.04
C PRO A 78 -2.78 4.70 -5.53
N VAL A 79 -2.32 3.70 -6.29
CA VAL A 79 -2.12 3.83 -7.75
C VAL A 79 -2.93 2.82 -8.56
N GLU A 80 -3.51 1.82 -7.90
CA GLU A 80 -4.36 0.80 -8.50
C GLU A 80 -5.51 0.47 -7.53
N HIS A 81 -6.54 -0.19 -8.07
CA HIS A 81 -7.64 -0.69 -7.27
C HIS A 81 -7.12 -1.72 -6.26
N PRO A 82 -7.46 -1.59 -4.96
CA PRO A 82 -7.13 -2.61 -3.97
C PRO A 82 -7.68 -3.98 -4.38
N LYS A 83 -6.90 -5.04 -4.16
CA LYS A 83 -7.23 -6.41 -4.54
C LYS A 83 -6.95 -7.33 -3.36
N GLN A 84 -7.96 -8.14 -3.00
CA GLN A 84 -7.89 -8.98 -1.79
C GLN A 84 -7.44 -8.10 -0.62
N ASP A 85 -6.56 -8.58 0.25
CA ASP A 85 -6.07 -7.83 1.42
C ASP A 85 -4.85 -6.95 1.11
N THR A 86 -4.73 -6.44 -0.13
CA THR A 86 -3.57 -5.63 -0.53
C THR A 86 -3.96 -4.33 -1.23
N MET A 87 -3.19 -3.29 -0.94
CA MET A 87 -3.24 -2.00 -1.62
C MET A 87 -1.89 -1.71 -2.26
N GLN A 88 -1.89 -1.35 -3.55
CA GLN A 88 -0.69 -0.88 -4.22
C GLN A 88 -0.64 0.65 -4.17
N ALA A 89 0.42 1.20 -3.57
CA ALA A 89 0.55 2.64 -3.37
C ALA A 89 2.00 3.09 -3.51
N LYS A 90 2.20 4.37 -3.85
CA LYS A 90 3.50 5.04 -3.74
C LYS A 90 3.64 5.63 -2.34
N ASP A 91 4.87 5.64 -1.82
CA ASP A 91 5.19 6.55 -0.71
C ASP A 91 4.98 8.00 -1.19
N THR A 92 4.70 8.94 -0.30
CA THR A 92 4.60 10.36 -0.67
C THR A 92 5.73 11.20 -0.07
N LYS A 93 5.97 12.35 -0.67
CA LYS A 93 6.72 13.48 -0.07
C LYS A 93 5.77 14.66 0.10
N PHE A 94 5.96 15.45 1.14
CA PHE A 94 5.27 16.74 1.26
C PHE A 94 5.99 17.79 0.42
N VAL A 95 5.23 18.55 -0.35
CA VAL A 95 5.71 19.63 -1.22
C VAL A 95 4.99 20.90 -0.82
N CYS A 96 5.75 21.98 -0.70
CA CYS A 96 5.22 23.30 -0.40
C CYS A 96 4.89 24.06 -1.68
N ASP A 97 3.69 24.62 -1.71
CA ASP A 97 3.23 25.59 -2.69
C ASP A 97 3.17 27.00 -2.06
N PRO A 98 3.09 28.09 -2.85
CA PRO A 98 3.06 29.45 -2.30
C PRO A 98 1.92 29.76 -1.31
N ASN A 99 0.88 28.92 -1.24
CA ASN A 99 -0.29 29.14 -0.38
C ASN A 99 -0.53 28.03 0.68
N ASP A 100 0.05 26.83 0.50
CA ASP A 100 -0.24 25.61 1.26
C ASP A 100 0.89 24.57 1.01
N GLY A 101 0.73 23.31 1.38
CA GLY A 101 1.45 22.19 0.80
C GLY A 101 0.55 21.00 0.46
N HIS A 102 1.11 20.01 -0.22
CA HIS A 102 0.41 18.78 -0.60
C HIS A 102 1.36 17.59 -0.59
N TYR A 103 0.79 16.39 -0.61
CA TYR A 103 1.56 15.16 -0.73
C TYR A 103 1.62 14.70 -2.19
N GLU A 104 2.83 14.47 -2.70
CA GLU A 104 3.07 13.91 -4.03
C GLU A 104 3.59 12.48 -3.92
N GLY A 105 2.98 11.55 -4.67
CA GLY A 105 3.49 10.18 -4.78
C GLY A 105 4.88 10.13 -5.44
N VAL A 106 5.82 9.46 -4.79
CA VAL A 106 7.22 9.33 -5.22
C VAL A 106 7.66 7.87 -5.33
N GLY A 107 8.64 7.63 -6.19
CA GLY A 107 9.21 6.31 -6.39
C GLY A 107 8.27 5.32 -7.10
N SER A 108 8.63 4.05 -7.01
CA SER A 108 7.85 2.94 -7.58
C SER A 108 6.76 2.49 -6.62
N PRO A 109 5.59 2.04 -7.12
CA PRO A 109 4.54 1.49 -6.27
C PRO A 109 5.02 0.28 -5.44
N LYS A 110 4.50 0.18 -4.22
CA LYS A 110 4.75 -0.90 -3.26
C LYS A 110 3.43 -1.54 -2.86
N PHE A 111 3.49 -2.80 -2.42
CA PHE A 111 2.34 -3.49 -1.84
C PHE A 111 2.30 -3.27 -0.34
N TYR A 112 1.14 -2.88 0.16
CA TYR A 112 0.82 -2.80 1.58
C TYR A 112 -0.28 -3.81 1.88
N MET A 113 -0.02 -4.67 2.85
CA MET A 113 -1.01 -5.66 3.29
C MET A 113 -1.89 -5.05 4.38
N PHE A 114 -3.18 -5.32 4.35
CA PHE A 114 -4.05 -5.05 5.48
C PHE A 114 -3.83 -6.13 6.54
N SER A 115 -3.72 -5.73 7.81
CA SER A 115 -3.59 -6.69 8.89
C SER A 115 -4.84 -7.56 8.99
N HIS A 116 -4.68 -8.83 9.33
CA HIS A 116 -5.80 -9.77 9.50
C HIS A 116 -6.69 -9.46 10.72
N GLY A 117 -6.30 -8.50 11.56
CA GLY A 117 -7.08 -8.02 12.71
C GLY A 117 -8.06 -6.89 12.35
N ASP A 118 -8.55 -6.20 13.38
CA ASP A 118 -9.44 -5.05 13.20
C ASP A 118 -8.66 -3.85 12.65
N VAL A 119 -8.77 -3.61 11.34
CA VAL A 119 -8.25 -2.41 10.69
C VAL A 119 -9.23 -1.26 10.87
N LYS A 120 -8.76 -0.14 11.42
CA LYS A 120 -9.56 1.09 11.48
C LYS A 120 -9.46 1.83 10.15
N ALA A 121 -10.54 1.86 9.38
CA ALA A 121 -10.60 2.61 8.14
C ALA A 121 -11.51 3.83 8.27
N ASN A 122 -11.01 4.98 7.82
CA ASN A 122 -11.73 6.24 7.83
C ASN A 122 -11.60 6.92 6.46
N VAL A 123 -12.73 7.29 5.85
CA VAL A 123 -12.78 8.01 4.57
C VAL A 123 -13.33 9.40 4.79
N VAL A 124 -12.99 10.32 3.90
CA VAL A 124 -13.50 11.68 3.95
C VAL A 124 -15.03 11.67 3.78
N SER A 125 -15.69 12.59 4.49
CA SER A 125 -17.12 12.84 4.35
C SER A 125 -17.41 14.26 3.87
N ASN A 126 -18.56 14.46 3.22
CA ASN A 126 -19.17 15.72 2.84
C ASN A 126 -19.60 16.46 4.11
N GLY A 127 -18.64 17.10 4.76
CA GLY A 127 -18.78 17.77 6.04
C GLY A 127 -17.44 17.82 6.77
N PRO A 128 -17.38 18.42 7.97
CA PRO A 128 -16.17 18.36 8.77
C PRO A 128 -15.95 16.91 9.24
N GLY A 129 -14.86 16.29 8.78
CA GLY A 129 -14.31 15.07 9.34
C GLY A 129 -14.44 13.81 8.49
N HIS A 130 -14.26 12.67 9.14
CA HIS A 130 -14.18 11.37 8.51
C HIS A 130 -15.35 10.47 8.92
N LYS A 131 -15.68 9.53 8.03
CA LYS A 131 -16.60 8.42 8.29
C LYS A 131 -15.79 7.15 8.50
N SER A 132 -16.03 6.45 9.61
CA SER A 132 -15.48 5.11 9.80
C SER A 132 -16.22 4.10 8.92
N VAL A 133 -15.45 3.25 8.24
CA VAL A 133 -15.94 2.25 7.28
C VAL A 133 -15.25 0.91 7.52
N VAL A 134 -15.82 -0.17 7.00
CA VAL A 134 -15.12 -1.47 6.97
C VAL A 134 -14.14 -1.51 5.79
N VAL A 135 -13.13 -2.37 5.86
CA VAL A 135 -12.06 -2.49 4.84
C VAL A 135 -12.62 -2.71 3.43
N GLY A 136 -13.66 -3.53 3.27
CA GLY A 136 -14.30 -3.74 1.97
C GLY A 136 -14.99 -2.49 1.41
N GLU A 137 -15.54 -1.62 2.27
CA GLU A 137 -16.12 -0.33 1.85
C GLU A 137 -15.02 0.66 1.48
N LEU A 138 -13.92 0.67 2.23
CA LEU A 138 -12.71 1.43 1.90
C LEU A 138 -12.15 1.05 0.52
N TRP A 139 -12.08 -0.23 0.16
CA TRP A 139 -11.56 -0.64 -1.16
C TRP A 139 -12.40 -0.10 -2.32
N ASN A 140 -13.73 -0.17 -2.16
CA ASN A 140 -14.64 0.41 -3.14
C ASN A 140 -14.46 1.93 -3.21
N HIS A 141 -14.34 2.60 -2.07
CA HIS A 141 -14.10 4.06 -2.02
C HIS A 141 -12.80 4.46 -2.72
N ILE A 142 -11.69 3.77 -2.43
CA ILE A 142 -10.40 4.01 -3.11
C ILE A 142 -10.56 3.83 -4.63
N SER A 143 -11.23 2.75 -5.06
CA SER A 143 -11.43 2.46 -6.48
C SER A 143 -12.29 3.54 -7.16
N ASP A 144 -13.41 3.91 -6.54
CA ASP A 144 -14.31 4.95 -7.04
C ASP A 144 -13.58 6.31 -7.14
N CYS A 145 -12.68 6.62 -6.20
CA CYS A 145 -11.86 7.83 -6.25
C CYS A 145 -10.79 7.80 -7.34
N LEU A 146 -10.13 6.66 -7.56
CA LEU A 146 -9.20 6.47 -8.66
C LEU A 146 -9.88 6.59 -10.04
N GLU A 147 -11.17 6.24 -10.12
CA GLU A 147 -12.01 6.40 -11.32
C GLU A 147 -12.61 7.82 -11.47
N GLY A 148 -12.13 8.80 -10.70
CA GLY A 148 -12.56 10.20 -10.80
C GLY A 148 -13.73 10.58 -9.90
N GLY A 149 -14.09 9.74 -8.92
CA GLY A 149 -14.96 10.08 -7.80
C GLY A 149 -16.46 10.11 -8.10
N THR A 150 -16.89 9.91 -9.35
CA THR A 150 -18.31 9.99 -9.75
C THR A 150 -19.19 8.90 -9.13
N ASN A 151 -18.58 7.78 -8.74
CA ASN A 151 -19.26 6.64 -8.12
C ASN A 151 -19.30 6.73 -6.58
N VAL A 152 -18.57 7.67 -5.97
CA VAL A 152 -18.54 7.84 -4.51
C VAL A 152 -19.91 8.29 -4.01
N LYS A 153 -20.49 7.48 -3.13
CA LYS A 153 -21.83 7.72 -2.59
C LYS A 153 -21.79 8.69 -1.42
N PRO A 154 -22.68 9.71 -1.39
CA PRO A 154 -22.88 10.52 -0.20
C PRO A 154 -23.18 9.65 1.05
N PRO A 155 -22.70 10.05 2.24
CA PRO A 155 -22.03 11.31 2.52
C PRO A 155 -20.52 11.27 2.28
N MET A 156 -19.94 10.29 1.59
CA MET A 156 -18.50 10.25 1.35
C MET A 156 -18.10 11.15 0.18
N SER A 157 -16.82 11.55 0.13
CA SER A 157 -16.21 12.25 -1.00
C SER A 157 -14.74 11.88 -1.10
N CYS A 158 -14.14 12.09 -2.27
CA CYS A 158 -12.71 11.93 -2.46
C CYS A 158 -11.97 13.16 -1.94
N SER A 159 -10.88 12.91 -1.23
CA SER A 159 -9.85 13.91 -0.98
C SER A 159 -9.28 14.45 -2.29
N ALA A 160 -8.85 15.72 -2.28
CA ALA A 160 -8.31 16.37 -3.47
C ALA A 160 -7.05 15.68 -4.02
N ASN A 161 -6.22 15.13 -3.13
CA ASN A 161 -4.93 14.52 -3.49
C ASN A 161 -4.98 12.98 -3.56
N GLY A 162 -6.09 12.36 -3.12
CA GLY A 162 -6.23 10.90 -3.10
C GLY A 162 -5.16 10.20 -2.24
N VAL A 163 -4.72 10.83 -1.16
CA VAL A 163 -3.67 10.29 -0.28
C VAL A 163 -4.24 9.82 1.06
N TYR A 164 -3.60 8.84 1.64
CA TYR A 164 -4.05 8.16 2.85
C TYR A 164 -2.92 8.14 3.88
N ASP A 165 -3.22 8.51 5.12
CA ASP A 165 -2.38 8.22 6.27
C ASP A 165 -2.60 6.76 6.69
N ILE A 166 -1.56 5.95 6.63
CA ILE A 166 -1.57 4.57 7.09
C ILE A 166 -0.70 4.41 8.32
N LYS A 167 -1.19 3.64 9.30
CA LYS A 167 -0.41 3.15 10.43
C LYS A 167 -0.02 1.71 10.19
N LEU A 168 1.28 1.44 10.25
CA LEU A 168 1.84 0.10 10.10
C LEU A 168 2.14 -0.54 11.46
N ASN A 169 1.89 -1.85 11.58
CA ASN A 169 2.35 -2.66 12.70
C ASN A 169 3.82 -3.10 12.55
N GLY A 170 4.31 -3.90 13.49
CA GLY A 170 5.69 -4.43 13.47
C GLY A 170 6.00 -5.35 12.27
N ASP A 171 4.98 -5.88 11.60
CA ASP A 171 5.07 -6.75 10.43
C ASP A 171 4.89 -5.98 9.11
N ASN A 172 4.80 -4.64 9.17
CA ASN A 172 4.50 -3.74 8.05
C ASN A 172 3.11 -3.94 7.42
N GLU A 173 2.13 -4.39 8.20
CA GLU A 173 0.73 -4.44 7.80
C GLU A 173 -0.04 -3.20 8.27
N ILE A 174 -1.01 -2.76 7.48
CA ILE A 174 -1.90 -1.65 7.79
C ILE A 174 -2.84 -2.04 8.92
N THR A 175 -2.79 -1.31 10.03
CA THR A 175 -3.74 -1.42 11.16
C THR A 175 -4.71 -0.26 11.25
N GLU A 176 -4.33 0.91 10.71
CA GLU A 176 -5.20 2.07 10.61
C GLU A 176 -4.96 2.73 9.25
N ILE A 177 -6.02 3.23 8.62
CA ILE A 177 -5.95 3.97 7.37
C ILE A 177 -6.99 5.08 7.37
N THR A 178 -6.55 6.31 7.13
CA THR A 178 -7.41 7.50 7.10
C THR A 178 -7.13 8.30 5.84
N GLU A 179 -8.14 8.55 5.04
CA GLU A 179 -8.03 9.44 3.89
C GLU A 179 -7.76 10.88 4.34
N VAL A 180 -6.79 11.57 3.74
CA VAL A 180 -6.39 12.93 4.15
C VAL A 180 -7.19 13.98 3.38
N TRP A 181 -8.03 14.76 4.07
CA TRP A 181 -8.87 15.80 3.44
C TRP A 181 -8.06 16.99 2.92
N HIS A 182 -7.21 17.55 3.76
CA HIS A 182 -6.22 18.59 3.48
C HIS A 182 -5.08 18.44 4.51
N PRO A 183 -3.81 18.60 4.11
CA PRO A 183 -2.68 18.63 5.04
C PRO A 183 -2.65 19.87 5.93
#